data_AF-A0A957TZA4-F1
#
_entry.id   AF-A0A957TZA4-F1
#
_cell.length_a   1.000
_cell.length_b   1.000
_cell.length_c   1.000
_cell.angle_alpha   90.00
_cell.angle_beta   90.00
_cell.angle_gamma   90.00
#
_symmetry.space_group_name_H-M   'P 1'
#
loop_
_entity.id
_entity.type
_entity.pdbx_description
1 polymer ?
#
loop_
_entity_poly.entity_id
_entity_poly.type
_entity_poly.pdbx_seq_one_letter_code
_entity_poly.pdbx_strand_id
1 'polypeptide(L)'
;NINGPSLIRVPDWVPNPLGRYYLYFGHHQGTYIRLAYADDLSGPWRIHGPGTLRLEQTVCVGHIASPDAHVDDARREIVLYFHGPISDTIRNHRGQRSFYAVSADGLTFTASDTILGPFYFRVFQHRGWHYAIAKSMMHDGGGMLLRSQDGRSPFEEGQEILPRQRHVAVLKRDDVLRIFYTRGGDAPERILSSDMPLTDDWRAWSPGEPGEVLAPTTAWEGGALPVEPSTFGVVHQPVRQLRDPAIFCAGDNTYLLYSVAGEQGIAIAQLRELPEASDGTG
;
A
#
# COMPACT_ATOMS: atom_id res chain seq x y z
N ASN A 1 -15.53 3.92 1.98
CA ASN A 1 -14.34 4.25 1.18
C ASN A 1 -13.12 4.48 2.07
N ILE A 2 -12.77 3.44 2.83
CA ILE A 2 -11.47 3.34 3.48
C ILE A 2 -10.46 2.78 2.48
N ASN A 3 -9.21 3.21 2.51
CA ASN A 3 -8.23 2.84 1.49
C ASN A 3 -6.83 2.65 2.06
N GLY A 4 -5.96 2.01 1.27
CA GLY A 4 -4.55 1.78 1.57
C GLY A 4 -4.28 1.28 2.99
N PRO A 5 -4.68 0.04 3.35
CA PRO A 5 -4.25 -0.55 4.61
C PRO A 5 -2.71 -0.68 4.62
N SER A 6 -2.09 -0.49 5.79
CA SER A 6 -0.67 -0.73 6.02
C SER A 6 -0.49 -1.23 7.45
N LEU A 7 0.03 -2.44 7.60
CA LEU A 7 0.12 -3.13 8.88
C LEU A 7 1.59 -3.28 9.30
N ILE A 8 1.90 -2.92 10.54
CA ILE A 8 3.19 -3.20 11.18
C ILE A 8 2.98 -4.00 12.46
N ARG A 9 3.98 -4.83 12.81
CA ARG A 9 4.18 -5.24 14.20
C ARG A 9 4.79 -4.06 14.94
N VAL A 10 4.24 -3.70 16.08
CA VAL A 10 4.81 -2.62 16.89
C VAL A 10 6.19 -3.05 17.39
N PRO A 11 7.25 -2.27 17.13
CA PRO A 11 8.60 -2.63 17.57
C PRO A 11 8.76 -2.53 19.08
N ASP A 12 9.66 -3.33 19.65
CA ASP A 12 9.84 -3.43 21.10
C ASP A 12 10.42 -2.13 21.72
N TRP A 13 10.99 -1.24 20.89
CA TRP A 13 11.48 0.08 21.32
C TRP A 13 10.39 1.14 21.43
N VAL A 14 9.17 0.88 20.94
CA VAL A 14 8.05 1.81 21.07
C VAL A 14 7.56 1.85 22.52
N PRO A 15 7.52 3.03 23.17
CA PRO A 15 7.04 3.13 24.54
C PRO A 15 5.51 3.01 24.59
N ASN A 16 5.01 2.24 25.56
CA ASN A 16 3.57 2.11 25.86
C ASN A 16 2.69 1.83 24.62
N PRO A 17 2.96 0.74 23.87
CA PRO A 17 2.21 0.44 22.65
C PRO A 17 0.73 0.17 22.98
N LEU A 18 -0.19 0.59 22.10
CA LEU A 18 -1.62 0.34 22.28
C LEU A 18 -1.99 -1.15 22.11
N GLY A 19 -1.16 -1.89 21.37
CA GLY A 19 -1.26 -3.33 21.15
C GLY A 19 -0.05 -3.83 20.34
N ARG A 20 0.01 -5.14 20.06
CA ARG A 20 1.13 -5.73 19.29
C ARG A 20 1.18 -5.32 17.82
N TYR A 21 0.06 -4.89 17.24
CA TYR A 21 -0.08 -4.59 15.82
C TYR A 21 -0.76 -3.26 15.60
N TYR A 22 -0.23 -2.46 14.67
CA TYR A 22 -0.80 -1.19 14.22
C TYR A 22 -1.18 -1.27 12.74
N LEU A 23 -2.45 -1.05 12.44
CA LEU A 23 -3.02 -1.00 11.10
C LEU A 23 -3.39 0.44 10.76
N TYR A 24 -2.59 1.06 9.90
CA TYR A 24 -2.85 2.38 9.34
C TYR A 24 -3.74 2.26 8.09
N PHE A 25 -4.67 3.19 7.92
CA PHE A 25 -5.49 3.26 6.70
C PHE A 25 -6.04 4.67 6.46
N GLY A 26 -6.26 5.00 5.20
CA GLY A 26 -6.80 6.28 4.77
C GLY A 26 -8.32 6.26 4.56
N HIS A 27 -8.82 7.42 4.14
CA HIS A 27 -10.15 7.59 3.59
C HIS A 27 -10.04 8.55 2.40
N HIS A 28 -10.82 8.34 1.34
CA HIS A 28 -10.73 9.14 0.10
C HIS A 28 -10.91 10.65 0.30
N GLN A 29 -11.55 11.04 1.39
CA GLN A 29 -11.77 12.43 1.80
C GLN A 29 -11.35 12.65 3.26
N GLY A 30 -10.37 11.88 3.74
CA GLY A 30 -9.91 11.94 5.12
C GLY A 30 -8.95 13.10 5.39
N THR A 31 -9.16 13.81 6.49
CA THR A 31 -8.22 14.83 6.99
C THR A 31 -7.16 14.26 7.95
N TYR A 32 -7.11 12.94 8.12
CA TYR A 32 -6.12 12.26 8.94
C TYR A 32 -5.99 10.79 8.55
N ILE A 33 -4.82 10.20 8.84
CA ILE A 33 -4.57 8.76 8.76
C ILE A 33 -5.15 8.07 9.99
N ARG A 34 -6.02 7.09 9.76
CA ARG A 34 -6.65 6.29 10.82
C ARG A 34 -5.71 5.20 11.28
N LEU A 35 -5.91 4.78 12.52
CA LEU A 35 -5.20 3.67 13.13
C LEU A 35 -6.21 2.74 13.80
N ALA A 36 -6.08 1.44 13.53
CA ALA A 36 -6.61 0.37 14.35
C ALA A 36 -5.45 -0.39 15.00
N TYR A 37 -5.67 -0.93 16.19
CA TYR A 37 -4.67 -1.73 16.90
C TYR A 37 -5.27 -3.02 17.46
N ALA A 38 -4.43 -4.05 17.60
CA ALA A 38 -4.79 -5.34 18.17
C ALA A 38 -3.57 -6.06 18.74
N ASP A 39 -3.80 -7.02 19.64
CA ASP A 39 -2.76 -7.93 20.16
C ASP A 39 -2.63 -9.22 19.35
N ASP A 40 -3.65 -9.53 18.53
CA ASP A 40 -3.72 -10.68 17.64
C ASP A 40 -4.24 -10.24 16.27
N LEU A 41 -3.71 -10.82 15.19
CA LEU A 41 -4.12 -10.50 13.82
C LEU A 41 -5.59 -10.83 13.54
N SER A 42 -6.14 -11.85 14.22
CA SER A 42 -7.57 -12.19 14.19
C SER A 42 -8.46 -11.20 14.95
N GLY A 43 -7.85 -10.28 15.70
CA GLY A 43 -8.54 -9.28 16.50
C GLY A 43 -8.81 -9.74 17.95
N PRO A 44 -9.69 -9.03 18.67
CA PRO A 44 -10.49 -7.90 18.20
C PRO A 44 -9.63 -6.66 17.88
N TRP A 45 -9.96 -5.99 16.79
CA TRP A 45 -9.34 -4.72 16.40
C TRP A 45 -10.06 -3.54 17.08
N ARG A 46 -9.28 -2.60 17.63
CA ARG A 46 -9.79 -1.38 18.26
C ARG A 46 -9.36 -0.15 17.48
N ILE A 47 -10.29 0.78 17.27
CA ILE A 47 -9.98 2.04 16.61
C ILE A 47 -9.32 3.00 17.60
N HIS A 48 -8.16 3.55 17.22
CA HIS A 48 -7.59 4.71 17.88
C HIS A 48 -8.30 5.96 17.37
N GLY A 49 -9.34 6.37 18.08
CA GLY A 49 -10.26 7.47 17.69
C GLY A 49 -9.59 8.78 17.28
N PRO A 50 -8.50 9.24 17.94
CA PRO A 50 -7.79 10.45 17.54
C PRO A 50 -7.14 10.40 16.14
N GLY A 51 -6.92 9.21 15.57
CA GLY A 51 -6.08 9.07 14.38
C GLY A 51 -4.60 9.35 14.65
N THR A 52 -3.82 9.51 13.59
CA THR A 52 -2.36 9.71 13.68
C THR A 52 -1.93 10.99 12.97
N LEU A 53 -1.29 10.90 11.80
CA LEU A 53 -0.95 12.06 10.98
C LEU A 53 -2.21 12.79 10.50
N ARG A 54 -2.26 14.12 10.70
CA ARG A 54 -3.38 14.99 10.33
C ARG A 54 -3.00 15.95 9.21
N LEU A 55 -3.98 16.32 8.40
CA LEU A 55 -3.81 17.17 7.22
C LEU A 55 -3.14 18.50 7.57
N GLU A 56 -3.54 19.13 8.67
CA GLU A 56 -2.99 20.40 9.16
C GLU A 56 -1.51 20.33 9.56
N GLN A 57 -0.96 19.12 9.75
CA GLN A 57 0.46 18.89 10.02
C GLN A 57 1.28 18.75 8.73
N THR A 58 0.66 18.89 7.56
CA THR A 58 1.28 18.66 6.25
C THR A 58 1.13 19.88 5.35
N VAL A 59 1.86 19.88 4.23
CA VAL A 59 1.69 20.87 3.15
C VAL A 59 0.52 20.53 2.21
N CYS A 60 -0.16 19.41 2.44
CA CYS A 60 -1.26 18.96 1.59
C CYS A 60 -2.53 19.76 1.84
N VAL A 61 -3.45 19.74 0.87
CA VAL A 61 -4.78 20.34 0.95
C VAL A 61 -5.84 19.31 0.59
N GLY A 62 -7.05 19.46 1.13
CA GLY A 62 -8.17 18.56 0.86
C GLY A 62 -8.11 17.25 1.64
N HIS A 63 -7.14 16.38 1.35
CA HIS A 63 -7.01 15.07 2.00
C HIS A 63 -5.57 14.56 2.09
N ILE A 64 -5.38 13.61 3.01
CA ILE A 64 -4.19 12.73 3.05
C ILE A 64 -4.64 11.27 3.16
N ALA A 65 -3.99 10.38 2.42
CA ALA A 65 -4.43 8.98 2.29
C ALA A 65 -3.33 8.02 1.83
N SER A 66 -3.72 6.74 1.68
CA SER A 66 -2.89 5.60 1.25
C SER A 66 -1.55 5.50 2.00
N PRO A 67 -1.59 5.34 3.33
CA PRO A 67 -0.40 5.16 4.12
C PRO A 67 0.39 3.92 3.67
N ASP A 68 1.70 4.00 3.76
CA ASP A 68 2.65 2.88 3.64
C ASP A 68 3.69 3.04 4.74
N ALA A 69 3.55 2.22 5.79
CA ALA A 69 4.27 2.34 7.05
C ALA A 69 5.42 1.32 7.12
N HIS A 70 6.61 1.82 7.44
CA HIS A 70 7.85 1.06 7.51
C HIS A 70 8.51 1.29 8.87
N VAL A 71 9.05 0.22 9.46
CA VAL A 71 9.84 0.29 10.68
C VAL A 71 11.32 0.47 10.31
N ASP A 72 11.95 1.54 10.80
CA ASP A 72 13.40 1.73 10.76
C ASP A 72 13.96 1.47 12.17
N ASP A 73 14.33 0.21 12.45
CA ASP A 73 14.88 -0.20 13.75
C ASP A 73 16.23 0.46 14.06
N ALA A 74 17.02 0.77 13.03
CA ALA A 74 18.33 1.39 13.20
C ALA A 74 18.20 2.82 13.74
N ARG A 75 17.20 3.57 13.26
CA ARG A 75 16.86 4.92 13.74
C ARG A 75 15.82 4.93 14.87
N ARG A 76 15.20 3.79 15.16
CA ARG A 76 14.08 3.65 16.11
C ARG A 76 12.95 4.61 15.79
N GLU A 77 12.52 4.58 14.53
CA GLU A 77 11.39 5.36 14.05
C GLU A 77 10.52 4.55 13.10
N ILE A 78 9.25 4.94 13.01
CA ILE A 78 8.30 4.48 12.01
C ILE A 78 8.23 5.56 10.94
N VAL A 79 8.53 5.20 9.70
CA VAL A 79 8.38 6.04 8.51
C VAL A 79 7.02 5.76 7.90
N LEU A 80 6.23 6.80 7.69
CA LEU A 80 4.92 6.72 7.05
C LEU A 80 4.97 7.48 5.74
N TYR A 81 5.00 6.77 4.63
CA TYR A 81 4.73 7.36 3.32
C TYR A 81 3.24 7.59 3.17
N PHE A 82 2.87 8.74 2.61
CA PHE A 82 1.48 9.09 2.35
C PHE A 82 1.40 9.96 1.09
N HIS A 83 0.18 10.25 0.63
CA HIS A 83 -0.02 11.24 -0.42
C HIS A 83 -1.13 12.22 -0.06
N GLY A 84 -1.11 13.37 -0.72
CA GLY A 84 -2.20 14.34 -0.72
C GLY A 84 -2.08 15.31 -1.90
N PRO A 85 -3.16 16.01 -2.27
CA PRO A 85 -3.11 17.14 -3.18
C PRO A 85 -2.27 18.28 -2.58
N ILE A 86 -1.58 19.03 -3.42
CA ILE A 86 -0.92 20.29 -3.04
C ILE A 86 -1.57 21.46 -3.79
N SER A 87 -1.58 22.63 -3.13
CA SER A 87 -2.10 23.86 -3.73
C SER A 87 -1.25 24.30 -4.92
N ASP A 88 -1.90 24.78 -5.99
CA ASP A 88 -1.26 25.35 -7.19
C ASP A 88 -0.29 26.50 -6.88
N THR A 89 -0.46 27.16 -5.73
CA THR A 89 0.41 28.26 -5.27
C THR A 89 1.75 27.77 -4.69
N ILE A 90 1.90 26.48 -4.42
CA ILE A 90 3.09 25.90 -3.81
C ILE A 90 3.92 25.19 -4.89
N ARG A 91 5.13 25.71 -5.14
CA ARG A 91 6.21 25.04 -5.89
C ARG A 91 5.88 24.66 -7.35
N ASN A 92 4.88 25.26 -8.01
CA ASN A 92 4.47 24.99 -9.40
C ASN A 92 4.06 23.53 -9.70
N HIS A 93 3.74 22.74 -8.68
CA HIS A 93 3.29 21.35 -8.87
C HIS A 93 1.77 21.28 -8.74
N ARG A 94 1.11 20.57 -9.67
CA ARG A 94 -0.34 20.32 -9.63
C ARG A 94 -0.64 18.86 -9.28
N GLY A 95 -1.71 18.65 -8.52
CA GLY A 95 -2.28 17.33 -8.25
C GLY A 95 -1.70 16.63 -7.00
N GLN A 96 -1.93 15.33 -6.91
CA GLN A 96 -1.52 14.52 -5.77
C GLN A 96 -0.01 14.21 -5.81
N ARG A 97 0.66 14.27 -4.66
CA ARG A 97 2.08 13.94 -4.50
C ARG A 97 2.31 13.10 -3.27
N SER A 98 3.38 12.32 -3.27
CA SER A 98 3.81 11.55 -2.10
C SER A 98 4.84 12.28 -1.26
N PHE A 99 4.73 12.06 0.05
CA PHE A 99 5.54 12.63 1.12
C PHE A 99 5.84 11.52 2.13
N TYR A 100 6.68 11.83 3.13
CA TYR A 100 6.87 10.97 4.29
C TYR A 100 6.69 11.75 5.59
N ALA A 101 6.36 11.02 6.65
CA ALA A 101 6.37 11.48 8.02
C ALA A 101 7.10 10.46 8.89
N VAL A 102 7.62 10.89 10.04
CA VAL A 102 8.32 10.02 11.00
C VAL A 102 7.70 10.07 12.38
N SER A 103 7.78 8.96 13.11
CA SER A 103 7.24 8.84 14.47
C SER A 103 8.09 7.90 15.33
N ALA A 104 8.27 8.24 16.61
CA ALA A 104 8.93 7.39 17.59
C ALA A 104 7.96 6.48 18.38
N ASP A 105 6.64 6.63 18.20
CA ASP A 105 5.62 5.86 18.91
C ASP A 105 4.58 5.22 17.99
N GLY A 106 4.61 5.55 16.69
CA GLY A 106 3.63 5.12 15.70
C GLY A 106 2.26 5.81 15.82
N LEU A 107 2.13 6.79 16.70
CA LEU A 107 0.88 7.52 16.96
C LEU A 107 1.02 9.00 16.55
N THR A 108 2.12 9.63 16.95
CA THR A 108 2.41 11.04 16.73
C THR A 108 3.45 11.17 15.63
N PHE A 109 3.05 11.72 14.48
CA PHE A 109 3.92 11.87 13.31
C PHE A 109 4.34 13.32 13.09
N THR A 110 5.56 13.51 12.60
CA THR A 110 6.06 14.78 12.05
C THR A 110 6.29 14.62 10.56
N ALA A 111 5.55 15.37 9.74
CA ALA A 111 5.62 15.28 8.28
C ALA A 111 6.75 16.14 7.71
N SER A 112 7.39 15.62 6.66
CA SER A 112 8.28 16.39 5.79
C SER A 112 7.47 17.15 4.73
N ASP A 113 7.99 18.29 4.29
CA ASP A 113 7.47 19.04 3.13
C ASP A 113 8.14 18.62 1.81
N THR A 114 9.02 17.62 1.85
CA THR A 114 9.75 17.13 0.67
C THR A 114 8.82 16.31 -0.22
N ILE A 115 8.63 16.77 -1.45
CA ILE A 115 7.92 16.02 -2.49
C ILE A 115 8.81 14.85 -2.93
N LEU A 116 8.35 13.63 -2.70
CA LEU A 116 9.09 12.43 -3.06
C LEU A 116 8.87 12.00 -4.51
N GLY A 117 7.68 12.25 -5.06
CA GLY A 117 7.30 11.84 -6.40
C GLY A 117 5.78 11.80 -6.59
N PRO A 118 5.30 11.03 -7.59
CA PRO A 118 3.87 10.77 -7.81
C PRO A 118 3.19 10.14 -6.59
N PHE A 119 1.89 10.00 -6.63
CA PHE A 119 1.09 9.55 -5.48
C PHE A 119 0.98 8.01 -5.40
N TYR A 120 0.50 7.51 -4.26
CA TYR A 120 0.35 6.08 -3.96
C TYR A 120 1.65 5.27 -3.91
N PHE A 121 2.69 5.84 -3.30
CA PHE A 121 3.94 5.14 -3.03
C PHE A 121 3.71 3.81 -2.29
N ARG A 122 4.40 2.78 -2.77
CA ARG A 122 4.69 1.53 -2.07
C ARG A 122 6.18 1.27 -2.14
N VAL A 123 6.84 1.44 -1.01
CA VAL A 123 8.30 1.48 -0.91
C VAL A 123 8.85 0.10 -0.57
N PHE A 124 10.00 -0.25 -1.13
CA PHE A 124 10.76 -1.44 -0.77
C PHE A 124 12.26 -1.17 -0.91
N GLN A 125 13.09 -1.91 -0.18
CA GLN A 125 14.55 -1.78 -0.26
C GLN A 125 15.17 -2.93 -1.07
N HIS A 126 16.17 -2.59 -1.87
CA HIS A 126 16.97 -3.57 -2.61
C HIS A 126 18.39 -3.02 -2.84
N ARG A 127 19.40 -3.80 -2.41
CA ARG A 127 20.84 -3.52 -2.62
C ARG A 127 21.26 -2.08 -2.27
N GLY A 128 20.84 -1.60 -1.09
CA GLY A 128 21.22 -0.28 -0.56
C GLY A 128 20.45 0.91 -1.15
N TRP A 129 19.46 0.65 -1.99
CA TRP A 129 18.56 1.66 -2.55
C TRP A 129 17.14 1.46 -2.05
N HIS A 130 16.39 2.57 -2.02
CA HIS A 130 14.95 2.58 -1.82
C HIS A 130 14.28 2.66 -3.18
N TYR A 131 13.36 1.75 -3.44
CA TYR A 131 12.52 1.75 -4.63
C TYR A 131 11.09 2.02 -4.24
N ALA A 132 10.31 2.55 -5.16
CA ALA A 132 8.87 2.69 -5.00
C ALA A 132 8.14 2.27 -6.27
N ILE A 133 6.94 1.74 -6.09
CA ILE A 133 5.92 1.74 -7.14
C ILE A 133 4.92 2.84 -6.79
N ALA A 134 4.74 3.80 -7.69
CA ALA A 134 3.73 4.84 -7.57
C ALA A 134 2.67 4.70 -8.67
N LYS A 135 1.57 5.44 -8.58
CA LYS A 135 0.59 5.47 -9.66
C LYS A 135 1.08 6.37 -10.79
N SER A 136 1.05 5.80 -12.00
CA SER A 136 1.32 6.49 -13.25
C SER A 136 0.25 7.53 -13.57
N MET A 137 0.68 8.59 -14.27
CA MET A 137 -0.19 9.61 -14.85
C MET A 137 -0.73 9.24 -16.24
N MET A 138 -0.48 8.01 -16.73
CA MET A 138 -1.07 7.51 -17.98
C MET A 138 -2.60 7.49 -17.92
N HIS A 139 -3.25 7.69 -19.08
CA HIS A 139 -4.70 7.90 -19.21
C HIS A 139 -5.54 6.73 -18.64
N ASP A 140 -5.09 5.49 -18.82
CA ASP A 140 -5.75 4.28 -18.30
C ASP A 140 -5.23 3.85 -16.92
N GLY A 141 -4.31 4.63 -16.33
CA GLY A 141 -3.61 4.32 -15.11
C GLY A 141 -2.51 3.27 -15.28
N GLY A 142 -1.71 3.06 -14.23
CA GLY A 142 -0.63 2.09 -14.23
C GLY A 142 0.27 2.28 -13.02
N GLY A 143 1.31 1.47 -12.91
CA GLY A 143 2.39 1.65 -11.95
C GLY A 143 3.62 2.27 -12.60
N MET A 144 4.37 3.07 -11.87
CA MET A 144 5.67 3.58 -12.28
C MET A 144 6.71 3.14 -11.26
N LEU A 145 7.86 2.67 -11.73
CA LEU A 145 9.01 2.41 -10.86
C LEU A 145 9.78 3.69 -10.59
N LEU A 146 10.22 3.85 -9.35
CA LEU A 146 11.06 4.96 -8.93
C LEU A 146 12.15 4.47 -7.98
N ARG A 147 13.22 5.27 -7.83
CA ARG A 147 14.31 4.96 -6.91
C ARG A 147 14.82 6.19 -6.17
N SER A 148 15.26 6.02 -4.93
CA SER A 148 15.95 7.03 -4.13
C SER A 148 17.05 6.38 -3.31
N GLN A 149 18.11 7.13 -3.01
CA GLN A 149 19.24 6.62 -2.23
C GLN A 149 18.83 6.34 -0.78
N ASP A 150 17.98 7.19 -0.20
CA ASP A 150 17.66 7.23 1.23
C ASP A 150 16.17 7.06 1.53
N GLY A 151 15.31 7.05 0.50
CA GLY A 151 13.87 6.96 0.64
C GLY A 151 13.23 8.22 1.23
N ARG A 152 13.95 9.34 1.32
CA ARG A 152 13.51 10.61 1.93
C ARG A 152 13.76 11.82 1.04
N SER A 153 14.75 11.70 0.17
CA SER A 153 15.00 12.60 -0.95
C SER A 153 14.09 12.25 -2.13
N PRO A 154 13.79 13.20 -3.03
CA PRO A 154 13.00 12.94 -4.24
C PRO A 154 13.49 11.70 -4.99
N PHE A 155 12.55 10.88 -5.43
CA PHE A 155 12.85 9.66 -6.17
C PHE A 155 13.05 9.99 -7.66
N GLU A 156 14.05 9.39 -8.29
CA GLU A 156 14.21 9.39 -9.74
C GLU A 156 13.16 8.50 -10.39
N GLU A 157 12.55 9.00 -11.47
CA GLU A 157 11.53 8.27 -12.23
C GLU A 157 12.15 7.21 -13.15
N GLY A 158 11.46 6.08 -13.22
CA GLY A 158 11.78 4.91 -14.03
C GLY A 158 10.75 4.65 -15.12
N GLN A 159 10.68 3.39 -15.51
CA GLN A 159 9.74 2.88 -16.50
C GLN A 159 8.34 2.67 -15.92
N GLU A 160 7.37 2.74 -16.82
CA GLU A 160 5.99 2.35 -16.56
C GLU A 160 5.85 0.82 -16.55
N ILE A 161 5.04 0.32 -15.62
CA ILE A 161 4.76 -1.10 -15.40
C ILE A 161 3.27 -1.28 -15.06
N LEU A 162 2.78 -2.52 -15.07
CA LEU A 162 1.44 -2.87 -14.56
C LEU A 162 0.32 -1.98 -15.15
N PRO A 163 0.04 -2.05 -16.46
CA PRO A 163 -0.99 -1.22 -17.09
C PRO A 163 -2.35 -1.40 -16.40
N ARG A 164 -3.11 -0.31 -16.28
CA ARG A 164 -4.42 -0.23 -15.60
C ARG A 164 -4.39 -0.54 -14.10
N GLN A 165 -3.22 -0.65 -13.47
CA GLN A 165 -3.12 -0.86 -12.04
C GLN A 165 -3.83 0.27 -11.25
N ARG A 166 -4.50 -0.11 -10.16
CA ARG A 166 -5.13 0.84 -9.22
C ARG A 166 -4.27 1.09 -7.99
N HIS A 167 -4.11 0.06 -7.15
CA HIS A 167 -3.27 0.07 -5.95
C HIS A 167 -2.38 -1.17 -5.94
N VAL A 168 -1.19 -1.07 -5.35
CA VAL A 168 -0.25 -2.19 -5.24
C VAL A 168 0.12 -2.47 -3.78
N ALA A 169 0.65 -3.67 -3.56
CA ALA A 169 1.48 -4.06 -2.44
C ALA A 169 2.67 -4.86 -2.96
N VAL A 170 3.74 -4.91 -2.18
CA VAL A 170 4.97 -5.57 -2.59
C VAL A 170 5.44 -6.54 -1.52
N LEU A 171 5.96 -7.69 -1.96
CA LEU A 171 6.64 -8.68 -1.14
C LEU A 171 8.01 -8.95 -1.79
N LYS A 172 9.06 -8.44 -1.16
CA LYS A 172 10.44 -8.62 -1.62
C LYS A 172 11.02 -9.88 -0.97
N ARG A 173 11.51 -10.80 -1.80
CA ARG A 173 12.28 -11.97 -1.37
C ARG A 173 13.51 -12.10 -2.26
N ASP A 174 14.69 -11.98 -1.66
CA ASP A 174 15.97 -12.01 -2.38
C ASP A 174 15.97 -11.05 -3.58
N ASP A 175 16.17 -11.57 -4.78
CA ASP A 175 16.21 -10.82 -6.03
C ASP A 175 14.89 -10.91 -6.83
N VAL A 176 13.76 -11.16 -6.15
CA VAL A 176 12.42 -11.15 -6.74
C VAL A 176 11.48 -10.26 -5.94
N LEU A 177 10.71 -9.44 -6.64
CA LEU A 177 9.60 -8.68 -6.08
C LEU A 177 8.29 -9.28 -6.57
N ARG A 178 7.53 -9.88 -5.65
CA ARG A 178 6.13 -10.23 -5.93
C ARG A 178 5.27 -8.99 -5.71
N ILE A 179 4.56 -8.57 -6.74
CA ILE A 179 3.71 -7.39 -6.71
C ILE A 179 2.25 -7.83 -6.73
N PHE A 180 1.50 -7.48 -5.70
CA PHE A 180 0.07 -7.71 -5.59
C PHE A 180 -0.67 -6.45 -6.03
N TYR A 181 -1.69 -6.58 -6.87
CA TYR A 181 -2.38 -5.41 -7.40
C TYR A 181 -3.78 -5.74 -7.91
N THR A 182 -4.56 -4.70 -8.19
CA THR A 182 -5.85 -4.80 -8.88
C THR A 182 -5.84 -3.93 -10.13
N ARG A 183 -6.73 -4.21 -11.08
CA ARG A 183 -6.85 -3.47 -12.34
C ARG A 183 -8.21 -2.79 -12.48
N GLY A 184 -8.21 -1.52 -12.85
CA GLY A 184 -9.42 -0.83 -13.26
C GLY A 184 -10.00 -1.46 -14.54
N GLY A 185 -11.32 -1.61 -14.58
CA GLY A 185 -12.06 -2.19 -15.71
C GLY A 185 -12.19 -3.71 -15.68
N ASP A 186 -11.54 -4.41 -14.75
CA ASP A 186 -11.74 -5.85 -14.57
C ASP A 186 -13.14 -6.12 -13.96
N ALA A 187 -13.74 -7.28 -14.28
CA ALA A 187 -15.08 -7.69 -13.87
C ALA A 187 -15.09 -9.15 -13.36
N PRO A 188 -15.17 -9.41 -12.04
CA PRO A 188 -15.02 -8.43 -10.98
C PRO A 188 -13.57 -7.93 -10.87
N GLU A 189 -13.37 -6.73 -10.31
CA GLU A 189 -12.03 -6.32 -9.87
C GLU A 189 -11.60 -7.22 -8.71
N ARG A 190 -10.41 -7.80 -8.84
CA ARG A 190 -9.87 -8.87 -8.00
C ARG A 190 -8.37 -8.67 -7.81
N ILE A 191 -7.78 -9.39 -6.85
CA ILE A 191 -6.36 -9.29 -6.54
C ILE A 191 -5.57 -10.25 -7.44
N LEU A 192 -4.61 -9.68 -8.15
CA LEU A 192 -3.64 -10.35 -8.99
C LEU A 192 -2.25 -10.28 -8.35
N SER A 193 -1.34 -11.14 -8.78
CA SER A 193 0.08 -11.00 -8.51
C SER A 193 0.94 -11.28 -9.72
N SER A 194 2.02 -10.52 -9.88
CA SER A 194 3.08 -10.78 -10.83
C SER A 194 4.42 -10.80 -10.11
N ASP A 195 5.30 -11.72 -10.49
CA ASP A 195 6.69 -11.71 -10.04
C ASP A 195 7.55 -10.86 -10.98
N MET A 196 8.42 -10.04 -10.40
CA MET A 196 9.33 -9.16 -11.12
C MET A 196 10.77 -9.45 -10.66
N PRO A 197 11.63 -9.99 -11.54
CA PRO A 197 13.05 -10.15 -11.26
C PRO A 197 13.72 -8.80 -11.00
N LEU A 198 14.54 -8.73 -9.96
CA LEU A 198 15.31 -7.56 -9.58
C LEU A 198 16.76 -7.69 -10.07
N THR A 199 16.95 -7.61 -11.39
CA THR A 199 18.26 -7.60 -12.06
C THR A 199 19.10 -6.37 -11.70
N ASP A 200 20.39 -6.35 -12.06
CA ASP A 200 21.29 -5.23 -11.76
C ASP A 200 20.81 -3.90 -12.36
N ASP A 201 20.29 -3.94 -13.58
CA ASP A 201 19.66 -2.78 -14.21
C ASP A 201 18.19 -2.69 -13.81
N TRP A 202 17.88 -1.78 -12.89
CA TRP A 202 16.52 -1.54 -12.42
C TRP A 202 15.59 -0.96 -13.48
N ARG A 203 16.16 -0.34 -14.52
CA ARG A 203 15.38 0.20 -15.64
C ARG A 203 14.89 -0.88 -16.60
N ALA A 204 15.46 -2.09 -16.50
CA ALA A 204 15.03 -3.27 -17.24
C ALA A 204 13.99 -4.13 -16.47
N TRP A 205 13.69 -3.81 -15.21
CA TRP A 205 12.71 -4.57 -14.44
C TRP A 205 11.33 -4.52 -15.07
N SER A 206 10.72 -5.69 -15.23
CA SER A 206 9.38 -5.83 -15.79
C SER A 206 8.64 -6.96 -15.08
N PRO A 207 7.41 -6.72 -14.59
CA PRO A 207 6.58 -7.78 -14.01
C PRO A 207 6.21 -8.81 -15.07
N GLY A 208 6.25 -10.09 -14.69
CA GLY A 208 5.76 -11.19 -15.52
C GLY A 208 4.23 -11.25 -15.63
N GLU A 209 3.75 -12.30 -16.28
CA GLU A 209 2.31 -12.56 -16.44
C GLU A 209 1.58 -12.64 -15.09
N PRO A 210 0.39 -12.01 -14.96
CA PRO A 210 -0.35 -12.01 -13.72
C PRO A 210 -1.05 -13.34 -13.45
N GLY A 211 -0.86 -13.86 -12.23
CA GLY A 211 -1.72 -14.89 -11.63
C GLY A 211 -2.85 -14.27 -10.80
N GLU A 212 -3.98 -14.96 -10.71
CA GLU A 212 -5.05 -14.59 -9.78
C GLU A 212 -4.72 -15.07 -8.36
N VAL A 213 -4.90 -14.17 -7.38
CA VAL A 213 -4.65 -14.45 -5.96
C VAL A 213 -5.97 -14.62 -5.22
N LEU A 214 -6.90 -13.67 -5.40
CA LEU A 214 -8.14 -13.66 -4.64
C LEU A 214 -9.26 -12.91 -5.39
N ALA A 215 -10.43 -13.53 -5.45
CA ALA A 215 -11.65 -12.97 -6.02
C ALA A 215 -12.73 -12.75 -4.93
N PRO A 216 -13.63 -11.76 -5.09
CA PRO A 216 -14.70 -11.50 -4.14
C PRO A 216 -15.76 -12.60 -4.19
N THR A 217 -15.82 -13.44 -3.15
CA THR A 217 -16.69 -14.62 -3.09
C THR A 217 -17.62 -14.62 -1.88
N THR A 218 -17.18 -14.08 -0.75
CA THR A 218 -17.99 -14.02 0.47
C THR A 218 -19.01 -12.88 0.42
N ALA A 219 -20.04 -12.95 1.28
CA ALA A 219 -21.07 -11.90 1.33
C ALA A 219 -20.49 -10.52 1.68
N TRP A 220 -19.52 -10.44 2.61
CA TRP A 220 -18.87 -9.20 3.02
C TRP A 220 -17.85 -8.67 2.00
N GLU A 221 -17.40 -9.50 1.06
CA GLU A 221 -16.65 -9.07 -0.14
C GLU A 221 -17.56 -8.52 -1.25
N GLY A 222 -18.88 -8.61 -1.08
CA GLY A 222 -19.84 -8.32 -2.14
C GLY A 222 -20.00 -9.47 -3.14
N GLY A 223 -19.63 -10.70 -2.78
CA GLY A 223 -19.69 -11.88 -3.65
C GLY A 223 -21.08 -12.21 -4.20
N ALA A 224 -22.14 -11.76 -3.53
CA ALA A 224 -23.52 -11.89 -3.98
C ALA A 224 -24.00 -10.75 -4.89
N LEU A 225 -23.20 -9.69 -5.08
CA LEU A 225 -23.52 -8.56 -5.95
C LEU A 225 -23.17 -8.87 -7.42
N PRO A 226 -23.74 -8.13 -8.39
CA PRO A 226 -23.45 -8.33 -9.81
C PRO A 226 -21.97 -8.24 -10.15
N VAL A 227 -21.55 -9.03 -11.13
CA VAL A 227 -20.21 -8.94 -11.73
C VAL A 227 -20.24 -7.82 -12.76
N GLU A 228 -19.56 -6.72 -12.45
CA GLU A 228 -19.50 -5.53 -13.31
C GLU A 228 -18.06 -5.02 -13.42
N PRO A 229 -17.69 -4.40 -14.57
CA PRO A 229 -16.39 -3.77 -14.72
C PRO A 229 -16.25 -2.60 -13.76
N SER A 230 -15.09 -2.50 -13.11
CA SER A 230 -14.82 -1.38 -12.20
C SER A 230 -14.44 -0.09 -12.95
N THR A 231 -14.69 1.05 -12.32
CA THR A 231 -14.23 2.36 -12.79
C THR A 231 -13.18 2.95 -11.83
N PHE A 232 -12.30 3.81 -12.35
CA PHE A 232 -11.41 4.57 -11.49
C PHE A 232 -12.20 5.60 -10.67
N GLY A 233 -11.77 5.82 -9.43
CA GLY A 233 -12.44 6.72 -8.49
C GLY A 233 -13.20 6.01 -7.37
N VAL A 234 -13.92 6.84 -6.62
CA VAL A 234 -14.67 6.48 -5.41
C VAL A 234 -15.96 5.73 -5.76
N VAL A 235 -16.34 4.74 -4.95
CA VAL A 235 -17.62 4.04 -5.09
C VAL A 235 -18.34 4.06 -3.75
N HIS A 236 -19.50 4.71 -3.68
CA HIS A 236 -20.19 4.92 -2.40
C HIS A 236 -20.98 3.70 -1.94
N GLN A 237 -21.52 2.91 -2.86
CA GLN A 237 -22.25 1.67 -2.58
C GLN A 237 -21.33 0.43 -2.53
N PRO A 238 -21.75 -0.64 -1.83
CA PRO A 238 -21.10 -1.94 -1.96
C PRO A 238 -21.13 -2.44 -3.41
N VAL A 239 -20.01 -2.98 -3.88
CA VAL A 239 -19.85 -3.60 -5.22
C VAL A 239 -19.00 -4.86 -5.11
N ARG A 240 -19.12 -5.81 -6.06
CA ARG A 240 -18.31 -7.05 -6.08
C ARG A 240 -16.88 -6.78 -6.53
N GLN A 241 -16.08 -6.10 -5.69
CA GLN A 241 -14.73 -5.63 -6.03
C GLN A 241 -13.80 -5.68 -4.81
N LEU A 242 -12.63 -6.30 -4.97
CA LEU A 242 -11.52 -6.22 -4.02
C LEU A 242 -10.54 -5.13 -4.48
N ARG A 243 -9.94 -4.40 -3.53
CA ARG A 243 -9.02 -3.28 -3.81
C ARG A 243 -7.94 -3.16 -2.74
N ASP A 244 -7.02 -2.22 -2.91
CA ASP A 244 -6.01 -1.80 -1.92
C ASP A 244 -5.27 -2.96 -1.23
N PRO A 245 -4.59 -3.85 -1.98
CA PRO A 245 -3.80 -4.88 -1.33
C PRO A 245 -2.72 -4.26 -0.44
N ALA A 246 -2.35 -4.97 0.61
CA ALA A 246 -1.18 -4.71 1.45
C ALA A 246 -0.62 -6.03 1.99
N ILE A 247 0.70 -6.08 2.18
CA ILE A 247 1.38 -7.29 2.65
C ILE A 247 1.96 -7.06 4.04
N PHE A 248 1.78 -8.04 4.92
CA PHE A 248 2.41 -8.10 6.22
C PHE A 248 3.06 -9.46 6.43
N CYS A 249 4.32 -9.46 6.90
CA CYS A 249 5.05 -10.69 7.19
C CYS A 249 5.26 -10.84 8.71
N ALA A 250 4.98 -12.02 9.24
CA ALA A 250 5.23 -12.37 10.64
C ALA A 250 5.93 -13.74 10.72
N GLY A 251 7.27 -13.70 10.80
CA GLY A 251 8.09 -14.89 10.60
C GLY A 251 7.86 -15.46 9.20
N ASP A 252 7.59 -16.77 9.12
CA ASP A 252 7.35 -17.47 7.85
C ASP A 252 5.93 -17.22 7.30
N ASN A 253 5.05 -16.60 8.07
CA ASN A 253 3.68 -16.35 7.67
C ASN A 253 3.57 -15.03 6.91
N THR A 254 2.95 -15.07 5.73
CA THR A 254 2.61 -13.89 4.94
C THR A 254 1.10 -13.65 5.00
N TYR A 255 0.69 -12.41 5.24
CA TYR A 255 -0.70 -11.99 5.29
C TYR A 255 -0.97 -10.94 4.21
N LEU A 256 -2.09 -11.10 3.52
CA LEU A 256 -2.65 -10.14 2.57
C LEU A 256 -3.81 -9.41 3.25
N LEU A 257 -3.66 -8.10 3.40
CA LEU A 257 -4.77 -7.21 3.73
C LEU A 257 -5.34 -6.62 2.45
N TYR A 258 -6.64 -6.34 2.45
CA TYR A 258 -7.32 -5.79 1.28
C TYR A 258 -8.64 -5.12 1.62
N SER A 259 -9.02 -4.14 0.81
CA SER A 259 -10.34 -3.51 0.84
C SER A 259 -11.40 -4.42 0.22
N VAL A 260 -12.56 -4.51 0.88
CA VAL A 260 -13.68 -5.37 0.47
C VAL A 260 -14.87 -4.57 -0.02
N ALA A 261 -15.69 -5.19 -0.88
CA ALA A 261 -16.95 -4.66 -1.38
C ALA A 261 -16.87 -3.24 -1.98
N GLY A 262 -15.76 -2.88 -2.63
CA GLY A 262 -15.51 -1.50 -3.06
C GLY A 262 -15.22 -0.56 -1.88
N GLU A 263 -14.23 -0.92 -1.06
CA GLU A 263 -13.68 -0.07 0.02
C GLU A 263 -14.64 0.21 1.19
N GLN A 264 -15.48 -0.77 1.50
CA GLN A 264 -16.45 -0.72 2.61
C GLN A 264 -15.92 -1.38 3.90
N GLY A 265 -14.80 -2.10 3.81
CA GLY A 265 -14.14 -2.75 4.94
C GLY A 265 -12.71 -3.14 4.57
N ILE A 266 -11.94 -3.58 5.57
CA ILE A 266 -10.62 -4.19 5.39
C ILE A 266 -10.70 -5.63 5.89
N ALA A 267 -10.20 -6.58 5.11
CA ALA A 267 -10.03 -7.97 5.48
C ALA A 267 -8.55 -8.34 5.55
N ILE A 268 -8.26 -9.43 6.27
CA ILE A 268 -6.92 -10.02 6.39
C ILE A 268 -7.05 -11.50 6.05
N ALA A 269 -6.23 -11.97 5.11
CA ALA A 269 -6.11 -13.38 4.74
C ALA A 269 -4.65 -13.82 4.87
N GLN A 270 -4.41 -15.04 5.37
CA GLN A 270 -3.07 -15.63 5.33
C GLN A 270 -2.83 -16.21 3.93
N LEU A 271 -1.73 -15.80 3.29
CA LEU A 271 -1.29 -16.41 2.04
C LEU A 271 -0.65 -17.76 2.35
N ARG A 272 -1.11 -18.80 1.66
CA ARG A 272 -0.47 -20.12 1.67
C ARG A 272 0.40 -20.21 0.44
N GLU A 273 1.67 -20.51 0.63
CA GLU A 273 2.49 -20.94 -0.50
C GLU A 273 1.99 -22.29 -0.98
N LEU A 274 1.74 -22.41 -2.28
CA LEU A 274 1.64 -23.73 -2.89
C LEU A 274 3.04 -24.35 -2.77
N PRO A 275 3.16 -25.60 -2.29
CA PRO A 275 4.45 -26.27 -2.31
C PRO A 275 5.00 -26.22 -3.74
N GLU A 276 6.30 -25.94 -3.88
CA GLU A 276 6.99 -26.12 -5.15
C GLU A 276 6.62 -27.51 -5.67
N ALA A 277 6.16 -27.58 -6.93
CA ALA A 277 5.89 -28.86 -7.56
C ALA A 277 7.19 -29.66 -7.45
N SER A 278 7.18 -30.71 -6.64
CA SER A 278 8.33 -31.61 -6.52
C SER A 278 8.68 -32.04 -7.93
N ASP A 279 9.87 -31.67 -8.39
CA ASP A 279 10.40 -32.11 -9.68
C ASP A 279 10.30 -33.63 -9.71
N GLY A 280 9.29 -34.13 -10.43
CA GLY A 280 9.03 -35.52 -10.63
C GLY A 280 10.14 -36.11 -11.48
N THR A 281 11.23 -36.49 -10.83
CA THR A 281 12.22 -37.41 -11.37
C THR A 281 11.94 -38.78 -10.78
N GLY A 282 11.05 -39.50 -11.48
CA GLY A 282 10.97 -40.96 -11.42
C GLY A 282 11.97 -41.59 -12.37
#